data_AF-A0A3B1CND5-F1
#
_entry.id   AF-A0A3B1CND5-F1
#
_cell.length_a   1.000
_cell.length_b   1.000
_cell.length_c   1.000
_cell.angle_alpha   90.00
_cell.angle_beta   90.00
_cell.angle_gamma   90.00
#
_symmetry.space_group_name_H-M   'P 1'
#
loop_
_entity.id
_entity.type
_entity.pdbx_description
1 polymer ?
#
loop_
_entity_poly.entity_id
_entity_poly.type
_entity_poly.pdbx_seq_one_letter_code
_entity_poly.pdbx_strand_id
1 'polypeptide(L)' 'YKFLNGAPILDQNIFTVDVNWRIMRYLSASLTYEGTFETVFSYGRVYFNLTKRF' A
#
# COMPACT_ATOMS: atom_id res chain seq x y z
N TYR A 1 -6.63 38.93 9.90
CA TYR A 1 -5.97 37.69 9.43
C TYR A 1 -6.98 36.56 9.56
N LYS A 2 -7.56 36.09 8.46
CA LYS A 2 -8.48 34.94 8.47
C LYS A 2 -7.62 33.69 8.35
N PHE A 3 -7.57 32.86 9.38
CA PHE A 3 -6.97 31.53 9.25
C PHE A 3 -7.82 30.75 8.24
N LEU A 4 -7.26 30.48 7.07
CA LEU A 4 -7.78 29.52 6.10
C LEU A 4 -7.57 28.12 6.69
N ASN A 5 -8.20 27.85 7.83
CA ASN A 5 -8.11 26.57 8.52
C ASN A 5 -9.17 25.64 7.93
N GLY A 6 -8.99 25.33 6.66
CA GLY A 6 -9.73 24.32 5.95
C GLY A 6 -8.71 23.53 5.18
N ALA A 7 -8.03 22.59 5.85
CA ALA A 7 -7.44 21.49 5.11
C ALA A 7 -8.57 20.94 4.20
N PRO A 8 -8.38 20.88 2.87
CA PRO A 8 -9.40 20.30 2.01
C PRO A 8 -9.73 18.91 2.55
N ILE A 9 -11.02 18.56 2.57
CA ILE A 9 -11.45 17.19 2.85
C ILE A 9 -10.71 16.30 1.85
N LEU A 10 -9.70 15.59 2.34
CA LEU A 10 -8.92 14.67 1.55
C LEU A 10 -9.65 13.34 1.60
N ASP A 11 -10.55 13.12 0.65
CA ASP A 11 -11.16 11.81 0.44
C ASP A 11 -10.09 10.88 -0.13
N GLN A 12 -9.35 10.26 0.79
CA GLN A 12 -8.28 9.33 0.52
C GLN A 12 -8.80 7.91 0.66
N ASN A 13 -9.02 7.24 -0.47
CA ASN A 13 -9.38 5.83 -0.48
C ASN A 13 -8.13 4.97 -0.67
N ILE A 14 -7.85 4.08 0.28
CA ILE A 14 -6.71 3.17 0.22
C ILE A 14 -7.24 1.78 -0.13
N PHE A 15 -6.65 1.17 -1.15
CA PHE A 15 -6.90 -0.19 -1.57
C PHE A 15 -5.61 -1.00 -1.44
N THR A 16 -5.68 -2.13 -0.76
CA THR A 16 -4.53 -3.00 -0.55
C THR A 16 -4.85 -4.40 -1.07
N VAL A 17 -3.94 -4.94 -1.89
CA VAL A 17 -3.96 -6.33 -2.35
C VAL A 17 -2.74 -7.01 -1.77
N ASP A 18 -2.95 -8.10 -1.06
CA ASP A 18 -1.88 -8.88 -0.47
C ASP A 18 -1.93 -10.33 -0.99
N VAL A 19 -0.83 -10.76 -1.61
CA VAL A 19 -0.68 -12.08 -2.20
C VAL A 19 0.48 -12.77 -1.52
N ASN A 20 0.19 -13.81 -0.74
CA ASN A 20 1.20 -14.65 -0.09
C ASN A 20 1.30 -16.00 -0.79
N TRP A 21 2.52 -16.36 -1.18
CA TRP A 21 2.84 -17.64 -1.79
C TRP A 21 3.86 -18.40 -0.96
N ARG A 22 3.47 -19.60 -0.53
CA ARG A 22 4.42 -20.55 0.04
C ARG A 22 4.99 -21.42 -1.08
N ILE A 23 6.21 -21.11 -1.53
CA ILE A 23 6.88 -21.80 -2.63
C ILE A 23 7.46 -23.14 -2.15
N MET A 24 8.13 -23.15 -0.98
CA MET A 24 8.67 -24.35 -0.35
C MET A 24 8.46 -24.31 1.17
N ARG A 25 8.73 -25.42 1.86
CA ARG A 25 8.62 -25.49 3.34
C ARG A 25 9.36 -24.35 4.04
N TYR A 26 10.48 -23.93 3.45
CA TYR A 26 11.41 -22.92 3.92
C TYR A 26 11.46 -21.64 3.09
N LEU A 27 10.70 -21.55 1.99
CA LEU A 27 10.70 -20.39 1.09
C LEU A 27 9.29 -19.85 0.93
N SER A 28 9.09 -18.59 1.30
CA SER A 28 7.82 -17.87 1.14
C SER A 28 8.08 -16.58 0.37
N ALA A 29 7.20 -16.27 -0.58
CA ALA A 29 7.16 -15.01 -1.28
C ALA A 29 5.87 -14.29 -0.90
N SER A 30 5.92 -12.97 -0.80
CA SER A 30 4.76 -12.13 -0.53
C SER A 30 4.84 -10.92 -1.47
N LEU A 31 3.72 -10.60 -2.10
CA LEU A 31 3.57 -9.43 -2.95
C LEU A 31 2.41 -8.61 -2.39
N THR A 32 2.69 -7.38 -1.99
CA THR A 32 1.69 -6.46 -1.48
C THR A 32 1.63 -5.25 -2.40
N TYR A 33 0.45 -4.94 -2.91
CA TYR A 33 0.18 -3.72 -3.66
C TYR A 33 -0.72 -2.82 -2.85
N GLU A 34 -0.30 -1.58 -2.65
CA GLU A 34 -1.07 -0.54 -1.98
C GLU A 34 -1.32 0.59 -2.98
N GLY A 35 -2.58 0.78 -3.37
CA GLY A 35 -3.04 1.89 -4.17
C GLY A 35 -3.77 2.89 -3.30
N THR A 36 -3.33 4.14 -3.30
CA THR A 36 -4.05 5.24 -2.67
C THR A 36 -4.61 6.15 -3.74
N PHE A 37 -5.92 6.40 -3.66
CA PHE A 37 -6.66 7.29 -4.54
C PHE A 37 -7.08 8.51 -3.73
N GLU A 38 -6.39 9.63 -3.92
CA GLU A 38 -6.84 10.95 -3.48
C GLU A 38 -7.42 11.72 -4.68
N THR A 39 -8.27 12.71 -4.42
CA THR A 39 -8.91 13.56 -5.45
C THR A 39 -7.92 14.25 -6.39
N VAL A 40 -6.66 14.45 -5.96
CA VAL A 40 -5.63 15.20 -6.71
C VAL A 40 -4.44 14.32 -7.08
N PHE A 41 -4.05 13.38 -6.23
CA PHE A 41 -2.88 12.52 -6.45
C PHE A 41 -3.23 11.06 -6.18
N SER A 42 -2.91 10.19 -7.13
CA SER A 42 -2.95 8.74 -6.92
C SER A 42 -1.52 8.23 -6.82
N TYR A 43 -1.21 7.51 -5.74
CA TYR A 43 0.09 6.87 -5.57
C TYR A 43 -0.10 5.37 -5.37
N GLY A 44 0.74 4.58 -6.04
CA GLY A 44 0.78 3.13 -5.92
C GLY A 44 2.14 2.69 -5.39
N ARG A 45 2.14 1.82 -4.38
CA ARG A 45 3.35 1.20 -3.84
C ARG A 45 3.26 -0.31 -4.07
N VAL A 46 4.31 -0.88 -4.64
CA VAL A 46 4.45 -2.33 -4.79
C VAL A 46 5.55 -2.78 -3.85
N TYR A 47 5.23 -3.71 -2.97
CA TYR A 47 6.15 -4.35 -2.06
C TYR A 47 6.31 -5.81 -2.48
N PHE A 48 7.55 -6.23 -2.65
CA PHE A 48 7.90 -7.63 -2.89
C PHE A 48 8.78 -8.11 -1.75
N ASN A 49 8.40 -9.22 -1.13
CA ASN A 49 9.13 -9.84 -0.04
C ASN A 49 9.43 -11.29 -0.40
N LEU A 50 10.70 -11.68 -0.26
CA LEU A 50 11.12 -13.08 -0.35
C LEU A 50 11.78 -13.47 0.96
N THR A 51 11.14 -14.37 1.70
CA THR A 51 11.62 -14.87 2.98
C THR A 51 12.07 -16.33 2.83
N LYS A 52 13.34 -16.58 3.13
CA LYS A 52 13.91 -17.94 3.26
C LYS A 52 14.27 -18.19 4.72
N ARG A 53 13.70 -19.23 5.33
CA ARG A 53 14.07 -19.69 6.68
C ARG A 53 15.12 -20.82 6.55
N PHE A 54 16.21 -20.73 7.29
CA PHE A 54 17.23 -21.79 7.39
C PHE A 54 16.90 -22.74 8.53
#